data_AF-A0A956SQR2-F1
#
_entry.id   AF-A0A956SQR2-F1
#
_cell.length_a   1.000
_cell.length_b   1.000
_cell.length_c   1.000
_cell.angle_alpha   90.00
_cell.angle_beta   90.00
_cell.angle_gamma   90.00
#
_symmetry.space_group_name_H-M   'P 1'
#
loop_
_entity.id
_entity.type
_entity.pdbx_description
1 polymer ?
#
loop_
_entity_poly.entity_id
_entity_poly.type
_entity_poly.pdbx_seq_one_letter_code
_entity_poly.pdbx_strand_id
1 'polypeptide(L)'
;MAHDSDQTLNGIASDPGGHWARFAAEVAGFEAQIRALPVVHAPDPAALRATLAARYDFSVGIPLARLADELTAMLRKGLVHVTHPRYFGLFNPSVREAAVLGDALAALYNPQLAVWSHAPVVQELERLTLGALARCLGYDPDSMAAHFASGGAEANLAGVLCALATRCPEAATRGLRGLARDPVLYVSVESHHSFLKIARMSGLGT
;
A
#
# COMPACT_ATOMS: atom_id res chain seq x y z
N MET A 1 24.05 22.80 20.57
CA MET A 1 23.32 22.25 19.41
C MET A 1 21.86 22.58 19.61
N ALA A 2 21.37 23.64 18.99
CA ALA A 2 19.97 24.03 19.06
C ALA A 2 19.17 23.02 18.23
N HIS A 3 18.28 22.29 18.88
CA HIS A 3 17.31 21.44 18.22
C HIS A 3 16.25 22.38 17.66
N ASP A 4 16.22 22.52 16.33
CA ASP A 4 15.25 23.33 15.61
C ASP A 4 13.84 22.78 15.93
N SER A 5 13.09 23.53 16.72
CA SER A 5 11.81 23.10 17.32
C SER A 5 10.61 23.41 16.44
N ASP A 6 10.82 23.63 15.14
CA ASP A 6 9.77 24.01 14.20
C ASP A 6 9.29 22.84 13.32
N GLN A 7 9.00 21.69 13.95
CA GLN A 7 8.23 20.59 13.33
C GLN A 7 6.71 20.84 13.45
N THR A 8 6.27 22.09 13.43
CA THR A 8 4.84 22.38 13.31
C THR A 8 4.39 22.05 11.88
N LEU A 9 3.11 21.71 11.70
CA LEU A 9 2.45 21.43 10.40
C LEU A 9 2.38 22.72 9.54
N ASN A 10 3.51 23.40 9.36
CA ASN A 10 3.66 24.70 8.73
C ASN A 10 3.34 24.58 7.24
N GLY A 11 2.11 24.92 6.88
CA GLY A 11 1.70 25.08 5.48
C GLY A 11 0.37 24.43 5.09
N ILE A 12 -0.22 23.57 5.93
CA ILE A 12 -1.53 22.96 5.60
C ILE A 12 -2.66 24.00 5.74
N ALA A 13 -2.69 24.73 6.86
CA ALA A 13 -3.83 25.58 7.22
C ALA A 13 -3.98 26.87 6.40
N SER A 14 -2.91 27.40 5.81
CA SER A 14 -2.94 28.69 5.10
C SER A 14 -3.28 28.59 3.61
N ASP A 15 -3.24 27.38 3.03
CA ASP A 15 -3.39 27.08 1.59
C ASP A 15 -3.01 28.23 0.62
N PRO A 16 -1.81 28.84 0.74
CA PRO A 16 -1.49 30.05 0.00
C PRO A 16 -1.45 29.83 -1.53
N GLY A 17 -1.32 28.58 -1.95
CA GLY A 17 -1.33 28.18 -3.36
C GLY A 17 -2.65 27.58 -3.86
N GLY A 18 -3.69 27.50 -3.03
CA GLY A 18 -5.01 26.95 -3.38
C GLY A 18 -5.03 25.45 -3.73
N HIS A 19 -3.96 24.72 -3.39
CA HIS A 19 -3.75 23.34 -3.81
C HIS A 19 -4.64 22.36 -3.04
N TRP A 20 -5.01 22.67 -1.79
CA TRP A 20 -5.98 21.87 -1.05
C TRP A 20 -7.37 22.00 -1.64
N ALA A 21 -7.79 23.22 -2.00
CA ALA A 21 -9.06 23.44 -2.67
C ALA A 21 -9.13 22.71 -4.04
N ARG A 22 -8.04 22.74 -4.82
CA ARG A 22 -7.96 22.01 -6.10
C ARG A 22 -7.93 20.50 -5.91
N PHE A 23 -7.21 20.00 -4.92
CA PHE A 23 -7.22 18.58 -4.58
C PHE A 23 -8.61 18.11 -4.18
N ALA A 24 -9.32 18.86 -3.33
CA ALA A 24 -10.70 18.56 -2.95
C ALA A 24 -11.63 18.54 -4.16
N ALA A 25 -11.48 19.49 -5.09
CA ALA A 25 -12.25 19.51 -6.34
C ALA A 25 -11.92 18.31 -7.25
N GLU A 26 -10.65 17.89 -7.32
CA GLU A 26 -10.23 16.69 -8.05
C GLU A 26 -10.89 15.45 -7.45
N VAL A 27 -10.81 15.25 -6.13
CA VAL A 27 -11.44 14.12 -5.43
C VAL A 27 -12.95 14.08 -5.70
N ALA A 28 -13.65 15.20 -5.55
CA ALA A 28 -15.09 15.27 -5.75
C ALA A 28 -15.51 15.04 -7.22
N GLY A 29 -14.68 15.45 -8.19
CA GLY A 29 -15.01 15.39 -9.61
C GLY A 29 -14.52 14.14 -10.35
N PHE A 30 -13.50 13.45 -9.84
CA PHE A 30 -12.76 12.46 -10.62
C PHE A 30 -13.63 11.27 -11.08
N GLU A 31 -14.50 10.76 -10.22
CA GLU A 31 -15.38 9.63 -10.54
C GLU A 31 -16.28 9.92 -11.76
N ALA A 32 -16.81 11.14 -11.87
CA ALA A 32 -17.63 11.55 -13.01
C ALA A 32 -16.78 11.75 -14.28
N GLN A 33 -15.53 12.18 -14.12
CA GLN A 33 -14.66 12.57 -15.24
C GLN A 33 -13.87 11.41 -15.84
N ILE A 34 -13.63 10.33 -15.08
CA ILE A 34 -12.77 9.23 -15.52
C ILE A 34 -13.25 8.55 -16.82
N ARG A 35 -14.55 8.55 -17.09
CA ARG A 35 -15.14 7.99 -18.33
C ARG A 35 -14.69 8.71 -19.60
N ALA A 36 -14.25 9.97 -19.47
CA ALA A 36 -13.72 10.77 -20.58
C ALA A 36 -12.21 10.57 -20.78
N LEU A 37 -11.51 9.95 -19.82
CA LEU A 37 -10.11 9.59 -19.95
C LEU A 37 -9.99 8.25 -20.69
N PRO A 38 -8.95 8.04 -21.51
CA PRO A 38 -8.75 6.74 -22.15
C PRO A 38 -8.34 5.70 -21.11
N VAL A 39 -8.73 4.44 -21.28
CA VAL A 39 -8.46 3.37 -20.29
C VAL A 39 -6.97 3.08 -20.15
N VAL A 40 -6.27 3.02 -21.29
CA VAL A 40 -4.85 2.67 -21.37
C VAL A 40 -4.11 3.80 -22.07
N HIS A 41 -3.04 4.25 -21.43
CA HIS A 41 -1.99 5.04 -22.05
C HIS A 41 -0.74 4.16 -22.16
N ALA A 42 -0.13 4.12 -23.35
CA ALA A 42 1.12 3.42 -23.59
C ALA A 42 2.22 4.43 -23.95
N PRO A 43 2.72 5.23 -22.99
CA PRO A 43 3.84 6.13 -23.25
C PRO A 43 5.12 5.32 -23.49
N ASP A 44 5.99 5.82 -24.37
CA ASP A 44 7.36 5.32 -24.47
C ASP A 44 8.09 5.60 -23.14
N PRO A 45 8.61 4.57 -22.43
CA PRO A 45 9.32 4.76 -21.18
C PRO A 45 10.54 5.68 -21.31
N ALA A 46 11.25 5.67 -22.45
CA ALA A 46 12.42 6.53 -22.64
C ALA A 46 12.01 8.01 -22.75
N ALA A 47 11.00 8.31 -23.57
CA ALA A 47 10.43 9.65 -23.68
C ALA A 47 9.87 10.17 -22.33
N LEU A 48 9.19 9.33 -21.55
CA LEU A 48 8.68 9.72 -20.23
C LEU A 48 9.83 10.07 -19.26
N ARG A 49 10.86 9.23 -19.19
CA ARG A 49 12.04 9.52 -18.34
C ARG A 49 12.74 10.80 -18.77
N ALA A 50 12.92 11.02 -20.07
CA ALA A 50 13.53 12.25 -20.58
C ALA A 50 12.70 13.49 -20.21
N THR A 51 11.37 13.40 -20.31
CA THR A 51 10.45 14.48 -19.90
C THR A 51 10.56 14.78 -18.41
N LEU A 52 10.58 13.75 -17.56
CA LEU A 52 10.71 13.93 -16.11
C LEU A 52 12.09 14.53 -15.74
N ALA A 53 13.17 14.03 -16.33
CA ALA A 53 14.53 14.50 -16.07
C ALA A 53 14.75 15.95 -16.52
N ALA A 54 14.08 16.38 -17.60
CA ALA A 54 14.13 17.77 -18.06
C ALA A 54 13.31 18.72 -17.17
N ARG A 55 12.31 18.20 -16.43
CA ARG A 55 11.35 19.01 -15.66
C ARG A 55 11.69 19.10 -14.18
N TYR A 56 12.29 18.08 -13.61
CA TYR A 56 12.54 17.95 -12.17
C TYR A 56 14.04 17.87 -11.87
N ASP A 57 14.52 18.87 -11.14
CA ASP A 57 15.87 18.93 -10.57
C ASP A 57 15.74 19.00 -9.05
N PHE A 58 16.23 17.98 -8.34
CA PHE A 58 16.14 17.90 -6.88
C PHE A 58 17.05 18.90 -6.15
N SER A 59 17.93 19.61 -6.84
CA SER A 59 18.67 20.73 -6.28
C SER A 59 17.85 22.03 -6.20
N VAL A 60 16.70 22.09 -6.88
CA VAL A 60 15.84 23.28 -6.95
C VAL A 60 14.45 22.96 -6.40
N GLY A 61 14.06 23.68 -5.35
CA GLY A 61 12.71 23.56 -4.78
C GLY A 61 11.62 24.00 -5.76
N ILE A 62 10.51 23.27 -5.79
CA ILE A 62 9.31 23.60 -6.57
C ILE A 62 8.19 23.98 -5.60
N PRO A 63 7.46 25.09 -5.82
CA PRO A 63 6.28 25.40 -5.01
C PRO A 63 5.28 24.25 -5.03
N LEU A 64 4.81 23.82 -3.85
CA LEU A 64 3.94 22.65 -3.70
C LEU A 64 2.69 22.71 -4.58
N ALA A 65 2.06 23.88 -4.68
CA ALA A 65 0.90 24.08 -5.52
C ALA A 65 1.17 23.81 -7.01
N ARG A 66 2.32 24.28 -7.51
CA ARG A 66 2.75 23.99 -8.89
C ARG A 66 3.02 22.50 -9.06
N LEU A 67 3.72 21.88 -8.13
CA LEU A 67 4.02 20.45 -8.19
C LEU A 67 2.74 19.60 -8.18
N ALA A 68 1.78 19.91 -7.31
CA ALA A 68 0.51 19.21 -7.23
C ALA A 68 -0.28 19.29 -8.55
N ASP A 69 -0.35 20.48 -9.18
CA ASP A 69 -1.04 20.67 -10.46
C ASP A 69 -0.35 19.91 -11.60
N GLU A 70 0.98 19.97 -11.65
CA GLU A 70 1.77 19.25 -12.65
C GLU A 70 1.61 17.73 -12.52
N LEU A 71 1.73 17.19 -11.30
CA LEU A 71 1.58 15.76 -11.04
C LEU A 71 0.14 15.29 -11.34
N THR A 72 -0.88 16.03 -10.93
CA THR A 72 -2.29 15.71 -11.22
C THR A 72 -2.52 15.62 -12.74
N ALA A 73 -2.02 16.60 -13.49
CA ALA A 73 -2.15 16.59 -14.96
C ALA A 73 -1.39 15.43 -15.62
N MET A 74 -0.22 15.06 -15.10
CA MET A 74 0.54 13.90 -15.61
C MET A 74 -0.15 12.59 -15.27
N LEU A 75 -0.65 12.41 -14.04
CA LEU A 75 -1.36 11.20 -13.62
C LEU A 75 -2.64 10.98 -14.45
N ARG A 76 -3.39 12.06 -14.75
CA ARG A 76 -4.56 12.01 -15.64
C ARG A 76 -4.26 11.54 -17.07
N LYS A 77 -3.02 11.67 -17.54
CA LYS A 77 -2.60 11.34 -18.92
C LYS A 77 -1.67 10.15 -19.03
N GLY A 78 -1.06 9.75 -17.92
CA GLY A 78 0.04 8.79 -17.89
C GLY A 78 -0.30 7.47 -17.22
N LEU A 79 -1.45 7.39 -16.53
CA LEU A 79 -1.88 6.17 -15.86
C LEU A 79 -2.67 5.26 -16.80
N VAL A 80 -2.57 3.96 -16.55
CA VAL A 80 -3.67 3.06 -16.88
C VAL A 80 -4.77 3.33 -15.85
N HIS A 81 -5.94 3.77 -16.32
CA HIS A 81 -7.05 4.13 -15.47
C HIS A 81 -7.81 2.88 -15.02
N VAL A 82 -7.25 2.17 -14.04
CA VAL A 82 -7.79 0.89 -13.54
C VAL A 82 -9.18 1.01 -12.91
N THR A 83 -9.59 2.20 -12.50
CA THR A 83 -10.93 2.50 -11.99
C THR A 83 -11.93 2.89 -13.09
N HIS A 84 -11.51 2.94 -14.37
CA HIS A 84 -12.42 3.21 -15.48
C HIS A 84 -13.40 2.02 -15.66
N PRO A 85 -14.72 2.24 -15.86
CA PRO A 85 -15.73 1.19 -16.07
C PRO A 85 -15.54 0.24 -17.28
N ARG A 86 -14.50 0.46 -18.09
CA ARG A 86 -14.15 -0.33 -19.28
C ARG A 86 -12.76 -0.95 -19.15
N TYR A 87 -12.18 -0.87 -17.96
CA TYR A 87 -10.96 -1.57 -17.62
C TYR A 87 -11.33 -2.97 -17.12
N PHE A 88 -10.83 -3.99 -17.81
CA PHE A 88 -11.12 -5.41 -17.51
C PHE A 88 -9.83 -6.21 -17.24
N GLY A 89 -8.73 -5.52 -16.92
CA GLY A 89 -7.43 -6.15 -16.68
C GLY A 89 -7.16 -6.40 -15.20
N LEU A 90 -6.46 -7.50 -14.88
CA LEU A 90 -6.01 -7.84 -13.53
C LEU A 90 -7.16 -7.82 -12.48
N PHE A 91 -6.82 -7.78 -11.19
CA PHE A 91 -7.76 -7.72 -10.07
C PHE A 91 -7.50 -6.46 -9.24
N ASN A 92 -8.09 -5.34 -9.66
CA ASN A 92 -7.88 -4.05 -9.01
C ASN A 92 -9.14 -3.63 -8.25
N PRO A 93 -9.05 -3.31 -6.95
CA PRO A 93 -10.18 -2.74 -6.24
C PRO A 93 -10.47 -1.32 -6.75
N SER A 94 -11.74 -0.92 -6.71
CA SER A 94 -12.09 0.49 -6.93
C SER A 94 -11.66 1.36 -5.75
N VAL A 95 -11.35 2.63 -6.04
CA VAL A 95 -11.10 3.65 -5.02
C VAL A 95 -12.43 4.18 -4.49
N ARG A 96 -12.59 4.24 -3.17
CA ARG A 96 -13.76 4.84 -2.51
C ARG A 96 -13.35 6.09 -1.76
N GLU A 97 -14.25 7.05 -1.62
CA GLU A 97 -14.03 8.29 -0.84
C GLU A 97 -13.49 7.99 0.57
N ALA A 98 -14.07 7.00 1.25
CA ALA A 98 -13.62 6.58 2.58
C ALA A 98 -12.16 6.11 2.61
N ALA A 99 -11.65 5.49 1.54
CA ALA A 99 -10.25 5.08 1.45
C ALA A 99 -9.33 6.29 1.27
N VAL A 100 -9.71 7.25 0.42
CA VAL A 100 -8.97 8.51 0.23
C VAL A 100 -8.88 9.29 1.53
N LEU A 101 -10.00 9.40 2.26
CA LEU A 101 -10.03 10.04 3.57
C LEU A 101 -9.16 9.30 4.60
N GLY A 102 -9.24 7.97 4.62
CA GLY A 102 -8.42 7.13 5.50
C GLY A 102 -6.92 7.34 5.28
N ASP A 103 -6.46 7.32 4.02
CA ASP A 103 -5.06 7.56 3.66
C ASP A 103 -4.62 8.98 4.03
N ALA A 104 -5.46 9.99 3.81
CA ALA A 104 -5.17 11.36 4.20
C ALA A 104 -5.03 11.52 5.73
N LEU A 105 -5.90 10.86 6.51
CA LEU A 105 -5.82 10.84 7.97
C LEU A 105 -4.57 10.09 8.46
N ALA A 106 -4.25 8.94 7.85
CA ALA A 106 -3.05 8.19 8.18
C ALA A 106 -1.79 9.01 7.93
N ALA A 107 -1.72 9.72 6.80
CA ALA A 107 -0.62 10.64 6.48
C ALA A 107 -0.55 11.83 7.45
N LEU A 108 -1.69 12.40 7.83
CA LEU A 108 -1.76 13.55 8.74
C LEU A 108 -1.31 13.21 10.16
N TYR A 109 -1.77 12.07 10.71
CA TYR A 109 -1.51 11.69 12.09
C TYR A 109 -0.25 10.82 12.27
N ASN A 110 0.26 10.22 11.18
CA ASN A 110 1.50 9.44 11.13
C ASN A 110 1.71 8.51 12.35
N PRO A 111 0.78 7.57 12.61
CA PRO A 111 0.82 6.75 13.83
C PRO A 111 2.02 5.79 13.83
N GLN A 112 2.71 5.68 14.96
CA GLN A 112 3.78 4.70 15.15
C GLN A 112 3.22 3.35 15.60
N LEU A 113 3.14 2.38 14.68
CA LEU A 113 2.48 1.09 14.91
C LEU A 113 3.36 0.03 15.60
N ALA A 114 4.63 0.31 15.88
CA ALA A 114 5.56 -0.67 16.48
C ALA A 114 5.14 -1.18 17.87
N VAL A 115 4.40 -0.39 18.64
CA VAL A 115 3.93 -0.77 19.98
C VAL A 115 2.59 -0.11 20.28
N TRP A 116 1.72 -0.83 20.98
CA TRP A 116 0.36 -0.37 21.29
C TRP A 116 0.33 1.00 21.98
N SER A 117 1.24 1.24 22.93
CA SER A 117 1.30 2.50 23.69
C SER A 117 1.58 3.74 22.83
N HIS A 118 2.04 3.58 21.60
CA HIS A 118 2.34 4.68 20.68
C HIS A 118 1.23 4.93 19.64
N ALA A 119 0.30 3.99 19.45
CA ALA A 119 -0.82 4.13 18.53
C ALA A 119 -2.08 3.34 18.99
N PRO A 120 -2.57 3.56 20.23
CA PRO A 120 -3.59 2.69 20.83
C PRO A 120 -4.91 2.72 20.05
N VAL A 121 -5.36 3.90 19.64
CA VAL A 121 -6.60 4.06 18.87
C VAL A 121 -6.54 3.31 17.54
N VAL A 122 -5.40 3.40 16.83
CA VAL A 122 -5.25 2.77 15.51
C VAL A 122 -5.19 1.25 15.63
N GLN A 123 -4.46 0.73 16.63
CA GLN A 123 -4.40 -0.72 16.86
C GLN A 123 -5.76 -1.30 17.27
N GLU A 124 -6.52 -0.61 18.13
CA GLU A 124 -7.87 -1.08 18.49
C GLU A 124 -8.86 -0.98 17.32
N LEU A 125 -8.75 0.04 16.46
CA LEU A 125 -9.54 0.13 15.23
C LEU A 125 -9.22 -1.01 14.25
N GLU A 126 -7.95 -1.38 14.10
CA GLU A 126 -7.55 -2.53 13.28
C GLU A 126 -8.15 -3.83 13.83
N ARG A 127 -8.01 -4.09 15.13
CA ARG A 127 -8.58 -5.28 15.79
C ARG A 127 -10.10 -5.34 15.62
N LEU A 128 -10.79 -4.22 15.82
CA LEU A 128 -12.25 -4.14 15.65
C LEU A 128 -12.66 -4.45 14.21
N THR A 129 -11.98 -3.84 13.23
CA THR A 129 -12.29 -3.98 11.80
C THR A 129 -12.01 -5.40 11.32
N LEU A 130 -10.86 -5.97 11.67
CA LEU A 130 -10.51 -7.34 11.30
C LEU A 130 -11.37 -8.36 12.03
N GLY A 131 -11.78 -8.10 13.27
CA GLY A 131 -12.74 -8.93 13.98
C GLY A 131 -14.12 -8.95 13.30
N ALA A 132 -14.56 -7.81 12.75
CA ALA A 132 -15.78 -7.76 11.93
C ALA A 132 -15.63 -8.54 10.61
N LEU A 133 -14.49 -8.39 9.93
CA LEU A 133 -14.19 -9.13 8.70
C LEU A 133 -14.12 -10.65 8.95
N ALA A 134 -13.47 -11.09 10.03
CA ALA A 134 -13.38 -12.48 10.43
C ALA A 134 -14.77 -13.11 10.59
N ARG A 135 -15.70 -12.40 11.26
CA ARG A 135 -17.10 -12.83 11.39
C ARG A 135 -17.81 -12.94 10.04
N CYS A 136 -17.61 -11.98 9.14
CA CYS A 136 -18.17 -12.05 7.78
C CYS A 136 -17.67 -13.27 6.98
N LEU A 137 -16.44 -13.72 7.26
CA LEU A 137 -15.83 -14.91 6.66
C LEU A 137 -16.19 -16.22 7.39
N GLY A 138 -17.00 -16.16 8.46
CA GLY A 138 -17.42 -17.32 9.22
C GLY A 138 -16.42 -17.82 10.25
N TYR A 139 -15.43 -17.01 10.62
CA TYR A 139 -14.48 -17.33 11.68
C TYR A 139 -14.83 -16.69 13.01
N ASP A 140 -14.37 -17.32 14.10
CA ASP A 140 -14.39 -16.75 15.44
C ASP A 140 -13.16 -15.85 15.66
N PRO A 141 -13.35 -14.52 15.81
CA PRO A 141 -12.25 -13.57 16.01
C PRO A 141 -11.46 -13.81 17.30
N ASP A 142 -12.04 -14.46 18.31
CA ASP A 142 -11.34 -14.74 19.58
C ASP A 142 -10.45 -15.99 19.49
N SER A 143 -10.60 -16.77 18.41
CA SER A 143 -9.82 -17.99 18.14
C SER A 143 -8.64 -17.78 17.18
N MET A 144 -8.42 -16.56 16.71
CA MET A 144 -7.41 -16.24 15.69
C MET A 144 -6.63 -14.96 15.99
N ALA A 145 -5.56 -14.76 15.23
CA ALA A 145 -4.93 -13.46 15.06
C ALA A 145 -5.12 -12.99 13.61
N ALA A 146 -5.34 -11.69 13.42
CA ALA A 146 -5.43 -11.05 12.12
C ALA A 146 -4.68 -9.72 12.16
N HIS A 147 -4.06 -9.35 11.04
CA HIS A 147 -3.48 -8.03 10.81
C HIS A 147 -3.76 -7.56 9.38
N PHE A 148 -3.56 -6.28 9.10
CA PHE A 148 -3.49 -5.82 7.72
C PHE A 148 -2.12 -6.16 7.11
N ALA A 149 -2.16 -6.75 5.92
CA ALA A 149 -1.00 -7.04 5.09
C ALA A 149 -0.80 -5.95 4.04
N SER A 150 0.44 -5.73 3.60
CA SER A 150 0.73 -4.79 2.48
C SER A 150 0.19 -5.29 1.13
N GLY A 151 -0.12 -6.59 1.04
CA GLY A 151 -0.75 -7.22 -0.12
C GLY A 151 -0.75 -8.75 0.01
N GLY A 152 -1.38 -9.43 -0.95
CA GLY A 152 -1.55 -10.89 -0.89
C GLY A 152 -0.24 -11.69 -0.85
N ALA A 153 0.84 -11.17 -1.43
CA ALA A 153 2.15 -11.84 -1.37
C ALA A 153 2.75 -11.83 0.05
N GLU A 154 2.56 -10.74 0.79
CA GLU A 154 3.05 -10.63 2.17
C GLU A 154 2.14 -11.42 3.13
N ALA A 155 0.82 -11.38 2.94
CA ALA A 155 -0.11 -12.27 3.67
C ALA A 155 0.23 -13.77 3.47
N ASN A 156 0.50 -14.19 2.23
CA ASN A 156 0.91 -15.57 1.95
C ASN A 156 2.26 -15.92 2.60
N LEU A 157 3.22 -14.97 2.62
CA LEU A 157 4.49 -15.16 3.31
C LEU A 157 4.27 -15.35 4.81
N ALA A 158 3.50 -14.46 5.45
CA ALA A 158 3.16 -14.56 6.85
C ALA A 158 2.52 -15.93 7.17
N GLY A 159 1.57 -16.40 6.34
CA GLY A 159 0.98 -17.72 6.48
C GLY A 159 1.99 -18.87 6.42
N VAL A 160 2.92 -18.84 5.47
CA VAL A 160 3.99 -19.87 5.37
C VAL A 160 4.94 -19.80 6.57
N LEU A 161 5.33 -18.60 7.01
CA LEU A 161 6.19 -18.44 8.18
C LEU A 161 5.50 -18.90 9.47
N CYS A 162 4.22 -18.62 9.65
CA CYS A 162 3.43 -19.16 10.76
C CYS A 162 3.39 -20.69 10.71
N ALA A 163 3.14 -21.28 9.54
CA ALA A 163 3.13 -22.74 9.39
C ALA A 163 4.49 -23.37 9.75
N LEU A 164 5.60 -22.76 9.30
CA LEU A 164 6.95 -23.20 9.66
C LEU A 164 7.23 -23.03 11.16
N ALA A 165 6.90 -21.88 11.74
CA ALA A 165 7.10 -21.63 13.17
C ALA A 165 6.30 -22.60 14.05
N THR A 166 5.10 -23.00 13.63
CA THR A 166 4.25 -23.93 14.39
C THR A 166 4.62 -25.41 14.16
N ARG A 167 4.97 -25.80 12.93
CA ARG A 167 5.21 -27.22 12.57
C ARG A 167 6.67 -27.63 12.59
N CYS A 168 7.58 -26.67 12.50
CA CYS A 168 9.03 -26.85 12.53
C CYS A 168 9.66 -25.80 13.46
N PRO A 169 9.28 -25.74 14.75
CA PRO A 169 9.74 -24.70 15.68
C PRO A 169 11.27 -24.64 15.80
N GLU A 170 11.97 -25.76 15.60
CA GLU A 170 13.43 -25.83 15.61
C GLU A 170 14.07 -25.03 14.47
N ALA A 171 13.34 -24.76 13.38
CA ALA A 171 13.82 -23.97 12.26
C ALA A 171 14.17 -22.53 12.68
N ALA A 172 13.49 -22.00 13.71
CA ALA A 172 13.71 -20.64 14.19
C ALA A 172 15.12 -20.46 14.80
N THR A 173 15.69 -21.52 15.39
CA THR A 173 17.01 -21.46 16.05
C THR A 173 18.10 -22.21 15.28
N ARG A 174 17.75 -23.29 14.58
CA ARG A 174 18.71 -24.15 13.86
C ARG A 174 18.73 -23.91 12.35
N GLY A 175 17.82 -23.09 11.85
CA GLY A 175 17.55 -22.94 10.42
C GLY A 175 16.94 -24.21 9.82
N LEU A 176 16.46 -24.12 8.57
CA LEU A 176 15.85 -25.26 7.88
C LEU A 176 16.83 -26.42 7.68
N ARG A 177 18.12 -26.13 7.44
CA ARG A 177 19.18 -27.15 7.29
C ARG A 177 19.44 -27.96 8.56
N GLY A 178 18.99 -27.47 9.72
CA GLY A 178 19.15 -28.14 11.00
C GLY A 178 18.00 -29.08 11.35
N LEU A 179 16.96 -29.16 10.51
CA LEU A 179 15.81 -30.03 10.71
C LEU A 179 16.16 -31.49 10.39
N ALA A 180 15.53 -32.42 11.10
CA ALA A 180 15.69 -33.85 10.82
C ALA A 180 15.05 -34.29 9.49
N ARG A 181 14.10 -33.50 8.98
CA ARG A 181 13.43 -33.71 7.70
C ARG A 181 13.16 -32.36 7.05
N ASP A 182 13.28 -32.33 5.73
CA ASP A 182 13.00 -31.12 4.97
C ASP A 182 11.48 -30.88 4.90
N PRO A 183 11.00 -29.69 5.32
CA PRO A 183 9.61 -29.33 5.14
C PRO A 183 9.30 -29.12 3.65
N VAL A 184 8.09 -29.51 3.24
CA VAL A 184 7.64 -29.41 1.84
C VAL A 184 6.40 -28.54 1.77
N LEU A 185 6.43 -27.54 0.90
CA LEU A 185 5.30 -26.67 0.58
C LEU A 185 4.61 -27.16 -0.69
N TYR A 186 3.32 -27.46 -0.61
CA TYR A 186 2.49 -27.83 -1.75
C TYR A 186 1.57 -26.67 -2.13
N VAL A 187 1.51 -26.36 -3.43
CA VAL A 187 0.61 -25.35 -4.00
C VAL A 187 0.05 -25.86 -5.32
N SER A 188 -1.05 -25.26 -5.80
CA SER A 188 -1.62 -25.60 -7.11
C SER A 188 -0.72 -25.11 -8.24
N VAL A 189 -0.81 -25.75 -9.40
CA VAL A 189 -0.18 -25.24 -10.64
C VAL A 189 -0.75 -23.88 -11.07
N GLU A 190 -1.99 -23.58 -10.66
CA GLU A 190 -2.67 -22.30 -10.88
C GLU A 190 -2.42 -21.28 -9.75
N SER A 191 -1.60 -21.61 -8.75
CA SER A 191 -1.32 -20.71 -7.64
C SER A 191 -0.55 -19.47 -8.09
N HIS A 192 -0.77 -18.36 -7.39
CA HIS A 192 -0.07 -17.12 -7.66
C HIS A 192 1.45 -17.32 -7.53
N HIS A 193 2.20 -16.74 -8.48
CA HIS A 193 3.67 -16.90 -8.57
C HIS A 193 4.43 -16.43 -7.32
N SER A 194 3.79 -15.68 -6.41
CA SER A 194 4.39 -15.28 -5.14
C SER A 194 4.85 -16.48 -4.30
N PHE A 195 4.23 -17.66 -4.44
CA PHE A 195 4.67 -18.84 -3.69
C PHE A 195 6.06 -19.33 -4.08
N LEU A 196 6.48 -19.18 -5.34
CA LEU A 196 7.86 -19.46 -5.75
C LEU A 196 8.85 -18.51 -5.08
N LYS A 197 8.49 -17.22 -5.00
CA LYS A 197 9.28 -16.21 -4.28
C LYS A 197 9.33 -16.54 -2.79
N ILE A 198 8.21 -16.90 -2.18
CA ILE A 198 8.09 -17.24 -0.76
C ILE A 198 8.94 -18.46 -0.41
N ALA A 199 8.87 -19.54 -1.19
CA ALA A 199 9.66 -20.75 -0.95
C ALA A 199 11.17 -20.47 -0.99
N ARG A 200 11.62 -19.59 -1.90
CA ARG A 200 13.02 -19.14 -1.95
C ARG A 200 13.38 -18.25 -0.76
N MET A 201 12.52 -17.31 -0.39
CA MET A 201 12.75 -16.39 0.74
C MET A 201 12.76 -17.08 2.10
N SER A 202 11.91 -18.10 2.28
CA SER A 202 11.86 -18.88 3.53
C SER A 202 12.98 -19.92 3.63
N GLY A 203 13.72 -20.15 2.53
CA GLY A 203 14.83 -21.12 2.46
C GLY A 203 14.39 -22.55 2.13
N LEU A 204 13.13 -22.77 1.73
CA LEU A 204 12.61 -24.06 1.27
C LEU A 204 13.15 -24.45 -0.12
N GLY A 205 13.48 -23.45 -0.94
CA GLY A 205 13.88 -23.68 -2.33
C GLY A 205 12.70 -23.97 -3.26
N THR A 206 12.98 -24.09 -4.55
CA THR A 206 12.03 -24.44 -5.63
C THR A 206 12.69 -25.38 -6.60
#